data_AF-A0A9X2JXX5-F1
#
_entry.id   AF-A0A9X2JXX5-F1
#
_cell.length_a   1.000
_cell.length_b   1.000
_cell.length_c   1.000
_cell.angle_alpha   90.00
_cell.angle_beta   90.00
_cell.angle_gamma   90.00
#
_symmetry.space_group_name_H-M   'P 1'
#
loop_
_entity.id
_entity.type
_entity.pdbx_description
1 polymer ?
#
loop_
_entity_poly.entity_id
_entity_poly.type
_entity_poly.pdbx_seq_one_letter_code
_entity_poly.pdbx_strand_id
1 'polypeptide(L)' 'MTALSTGAVEPGRRADLLLVDGDPAVDTPATRRVAGVWVGGERVR' A
#
# COMPACT_ATOMS: atom_id res chain seq x y z
N MET A 1 -1.36 23.75 4.81
CA MET A 1 -1.55 22.47 4.13
C MET A 1 -1.28 21.36 5.14
N THR A 2 -2.30 20.65 5.59
CA THR A 2 -2.12 19.50 6.49
C THR A 2 -1.63 18.32 5.64
N ALA A 3 -0.53 17.68 6.04
CA ALA A 3 -0.06 16.48 5.34
C ALA A 3 -1.10 15.36 5.46
N LEU A 4 -1.37 14.65 4.37
CA LEU A 4 -2.24 13.46 4.40
C LEU A 4 -1.52 12.33 5.13
N SER A 5 -2.21 11.63 6.03
CA SER A 5 -1.62 10.50 6.75
C SER A 5 -1.44 9.24 5.88
N THR A 6 -2.10 9.16 4.72
CA THR A 6 -2.12 8.00 3.82
C THR A 6 -1.82 8.39 2.36
N GLY A 7 -1.68 7.39 1.49
CA GLY A 7 -1.53 7.58 0.04
C GLY A 7 -0.08 7.68 -0.46
N ALA A 8 0.90 7.64 0.44
CA ALA A 8 2.32 7.57 0.08
C ALA A 8 3.09 6.69 1.08
N VAL A 9 4.13 6.02 0.59
CA VAL A 9 5.05 5.23 1.42
C VAL A 9 6.23 6.11 1.81
N GLU A 10 6.07 6.85 2.90
CA GLU A 10 7.05 7.81 3.40
C GLU A 10 7.12 7.74 4.94
N PRO A 11 8.30 7.98 5.56
CA PRO A 11 8.42 8.08 7.00
C PRO A 11 7.46 9.11 7.61
N GLY A 12 6.86 8.78 8.75
CA GLY A 12 5.90 9.64 9.46
C GLY A 12 4.45 9.55 8.97
N ARG A 13 4.17 8.76 7.92
CA ARG A 13 2.80 8.44 7.47
C ARG A 13 2.30 7.12 8.07
N ARG A 14 0.99 6.91 8.00
CA ARG A 14 0.34 5.67 8.45
C ARG A 14 0.72 4.52 7.50
N ALA A 15 1.09 3.37 8.06
CA ALA A 15 1.50 2.19 7.31
C ALA A 15 0.29 1.40 6.79
N ASP A 16 -0.49 2.02 5.89
CA ASP A 16 -1.57 1.38 5.14
C ASP A 16 -1.01 0.92 3.79
N LEU A 17 -0.73 -0.38 3.66
CA LEU A 17 0.07 -0.94 2.57
C LEU A 17 -0.63 -2.12 1.91
N LEU A 18 -0.41 -2.27 0.61
CA LEU A 18 -0.76 -3.45 -0.19
C LEU A 18 0.52 -4.08 -0.71
N LEU A 19 0.68 -5.39 -0.48
CA LEU A 19 1.64 -6.20 -1.23
C LEU A 19 0.89 -6.82 -2.40
N VAL A 20 1.41 -6.65 -3.61
CA VAL A 20 0.82 -7.18 -4.84
C VAL A 20 1.81 -8.09 -5.55
N ASP A 21 1.30 -9.11 -6.23
CA ASP A 21 2.09 -9.98 -7.07
C ASP A 21 2.28 -9.35 -8.46
N GLY A 22 3.54 -9.07 -8.80
CA GLY A 22 3.95 -8.41 -10.04
C GLY A 22 4.27 -6.93 -9.86
N ASP A 23 4.64 -6.28 -10.97
CA ASP A 23 4.98 -4.86 -10.97
C ASP A 23 3.80 -4.02 -11.53
N PRO A 24 3.07 -3.27 -10.67
CA PRO A 24 1.96 -2.43 -11.12
C PRO A 24 2.38 -1.21 -11.94
N ALA A 25 3.66 -0.83 -11.97
CA ALA A 25 4.16 0.21 -12.86
C ALA A 25 4.26 -0.25 -14.32
N VAL A 26 4.35 -1.58 -14.53
CA VAL A 26 4.41 -2.21 -15.86
C VAL A 26 3.06 -2.84 -16.25
N ASP A 27 2.35 -3.43 -15.29
CA ASP A 27 1.07 -4.12 -15.47
C ASP A 27 0.04 -3.60 -14.46
N THR A 28 -0.71 -2.55 -14.81
CA THR A 28 -1.72 -1.96 -13.91
C THR A 28 -2.70 -2.99 -13.30
N PRO A 29 -3.19 -4.02 -14.04
CA PRO A 29 -3.94 -5.13 -13.46
C PRO A 29 -3.31 -5.85 -12.27
N ALA A 30 -1.98 -5.81 -12.09
CA ALA A 30 -1.27 -6.39 -10.95
C ALA A 30 -1.79 -5.85 -9.61
N THR A 31 -2.34 -4.63 -9.59
CA THR A 31 -2.99 -4.03 -8.41
C THR A 31 -4.15 -4.86 -7.85
N ARG A 32 -4.74 -5.76 -8.65
CA ARG A 32 -5.80 -6.68 -8.21
C ARG A 32 -5.27 -7.99 -7.62
N ARG A 33 -4.00 -8.32 -7.85
CA ARG A 33 -3.34 -9.54 -7.33
C ARG A 33 -2.76 -9.27 -5.94
N VAL A 34 -3.63 -8.95 -4.98
CA VAL A 34 -3.21 -8.58 -3.61
C VAL A 34 -2.79 -9.83 -2.83
N ALA A 35 -1.51 -9.89 -2.47
CA ALA A 35 -0.89 -10.95 -1.67
C ALA A 35 -0.88 -10.63 -0.16
N GLY A 36 -1.02 -9.37 0.23
CA GLY A 36 -1.12 -8.99 1.63
C GLY A 36 -1.65 -7.58 1.84
N VAL A 37 -2.28 -7.36 3.00
CA VAL A 37 -2.85 -6.07 3.39
C VAL A 37 -2.41 -5.72 4.80
N TRP A 38 -1.95 -4.48 4.97
CA TRP A 38 -1.65 -3.90 6.28
C TRP A 38 -2.47 -2.65 6.52
N VAL A 39 -2.96 -2.50 7.74
CA VAL A 39 -3.70 -1.32 8.19
C VAL A 39 -3.04 -0.83 9.48
N GLY A 40 -2.43 0.35 9.43
CA GLY A 40 -1.71 0.93 10.56
C GLY A 40 -0.48 0.12 10.98
N GLY A 41 0.12 -0.63 10.05
CA GLY A 41 1.27 -1.51 10.33
C GLY A 41 0.90 -2.93 10.74
N GLU A 42 -0.37 -3.21 11.03
CA GLU A 42 -0.85 -4.55 11.37
C GLU A 42 -1.32 -5.30 10.14
N ARG A 43 -0.90 -6.56 9.98
CA ARG A 43 -1.31 -7.40 8.85
C ARG A 43 -2.73 -7.92 9.08
N VAL A 44 -3.63 -7.67 8.14
CA VAL A 44 -5.06 -8.06 8.23
C VAL A 44 -5.48 -9.08 7.18
N ARG A 45 -4.65 -9.27 6.14
CA ARG A 45 -4.82 -10.28 5.09
C ARG A 45 -3.46 -10.74 4.58
#